data_AF-A0A524I6W2-F1
#
_entry.id   AF-A0A524I6W2-F1
#
_cell.length_a   1.000
_cell.length_b   1.000
_cell.length_c   1.000
_cell.angle_alpha   90.00
_cell.angle_beta   90.00
_cell.angle_gamma   90.00
#
_symmetry.space_group_name_H-M   'P 1'
#
loop_
_entity.id
_entity.type
_entity.pdbx_description
1 polymer ?
#
loop_
_entity_poly.entity_id
_entity_poly.type
_entity_poly.pdbx_seq_one_letter_code
_entity_poly.pdbx_strand_id
1 'polypeptide(L)'
;MVNLPFKNRPSSLYHINPTKIIALGLNYRDHIAESASMKGLPASGVPEEPEEPILFPKLPSAVIGPDDTIVIPAYLREYNFKDPRCDYEAELAFIIRDRCRKVPESEAYDHILGYLCLNDVSQRNFQKLDKS
;
A
#
# COMPACT_ATOMS: atom_id res chain seq x y z
N MET A 1 11.80 8.10 9.40
CA MET A 1 11.32 7.96 10.79
C MET A 1 9.94 8.54 10.90
N VAL A 2 9.02 7.84 11.54
CA VAL A 2 7.61 8.21 11.68
C VAL A 2 7.14 7.88 13.10
N ASN A 3 6.27 8.73 13.64
CA ASN A 3 5.69 8.54 14.98
C ASN A 3 4.25 8.04 14.82
N LEU A 4 3.96 6.86 15.37
CA LEU A 4 2.64 6.24 15.28
C LEU A 4 1.94 6.30 16.65
N PRO A 5 0.74 6.88 16.75
CA PRO A 5 -0.03 6.86 17.98
C PRO A 5 -0.62 5.47 18.22
N PHE A 6 -0.69 5.05 19.47
CA PHE A 6 -1.51 3.89 19.82
C PHE A 6 -2.98 4.28 19.86
N LYS A 7 -3.85 3.51 19.19
CA LYS A 7 -5.31 3.75 19.12
C LYS A 7 -5.95 4.09 20.48
N ASN A 8 -5.56 3.37 21.53
CA ASN A 8 -6.13 3.54 22.87
C ASN A 8 -5.24 4.34 23.83
N ARG A 9 -4.10 4.87 23.37
CA ARG A 9 -3.13 5.63 24.17
C ARG A 9 -2.43 6.69 23.30
N PRO A 10 -3.14 7.74 22.85
CA PRO A 10 -2.61 8.69 21.87
C PRO A 10 -1.44 9.54 22.38
N SER A 11 -1.29 9.69 23.71
CA SER A 11 -0.12 10.33 24.33
C SER A 11 1.15 9.46 24.29
N SER A 12 1.02 8.19 23.94
CA SER A 12 2.13 7.26 23.74
C SER A 12 2.37 7.10 22.24
N LEU A 13 3.61 7.33 21.82
CA LEU A 13 4.01 7.20 20.43
C LEU A 13 4.93 5.99 20.27
N TYR A 14 4.76 5.28 19.17
CA TYR A 14 5.69 4.26 18.70
C TYR A 14 6.54 4.85 17.57
N HIS A 15 7.86 4.87 17.75
CA HIS A 15 8.80 5.38 16.77
C HIS A 15 9.20 4.26 15.81
N ILE A 16 8.94 4.44 14.51
CA ILE A 16 9.32 3.47 13.47
C ILE A 16 10.27 4.09 12.45
N ASN A 17 11.25 3.30 12.01
CA ASN A 17 12.15 3.65 10.92
C ASN A 17 12.26 2.48 9.93
N PRO A 18 11.27 2.33 9.02
CA PRO A 18 11.25 1.17 8.12
C PRO A 18 12.41 1.24 7.12
N THR A 19 13.10 0.13 6.90
CA THR A 19 14.15 0.03 5.86
C THR A 19 13.57 -0.29 4.48
N LYS A 20 12.32 -0.75 4.43
CA LYS A 20 11.53 -1.05 3.22
C LYS A 20 10.06 -1.13 3.59
N ILE A 21 9.19 -0.87 2.63
CA ILE A 21 7.76 -1.17 2.70
C ILE A 21 7.46 -2.11 1.54
N ILE A 22 6.79 -3.22 1.82
CA ILE A 22 6.31 -4.16 0.81
C ILE A 22 4.79 -4.06 0.84
N ALA A 23 4.21 -3.61 -0.26
CA ALA A 23 2.76 -3.56 -0.46
C ALA A 23 2.29 -4.81 -1.21
N LEU A 24 1.01 -5.11 -1.06
CA LEU A 24 0.37 -6.29 -1.64
C LEU A 24 -0.86 -5.82 -2.42
N GLY A 25 -0.80 -5.97 -3.74
CA GLY A 25 -1.91 -5.60 -4.62
C GLY A 25 -2.97 -6.70 -4.70
N LEU A 26 -4.22 -6.30 -4.95
CA LEU A 26 -5.32 -7.20 -5.31
C LEU A 26 -5.62 -8.31 -4.28
N ASN A 27 -5.52 -8.02 -2.98
CA ASN A 27 -5.72 -9.01 -1.91
C ASN A 27 -7.13 -9.00 -1.28
N TYR A 28 -8.08 -8.29 -1.90
CA TYR A 28 -9.49 -8.29 -1.53
C TYR A 28 -10.33 -8.57 -2.77
N ARG A 29 -11.19 -9.59 -2.71
CA ARG A 29 -12.05 -10.01 -3.83
C ARG A 29 -12.88 -8.86 -4.40
N ASP A 30 -13.46 -8.05 -3.52
CA ASP A 30 -14.25 -6.88 -3.91
C ASP A 30 -13.40 -5.85 -4.66
N HIS A 31 -12.15 -5.65 -4.23
CA HIS A 31 -11.23 -4.73 -4.91
C HIS A 31 -10.74 -5.27 -6.27
N ILE A 32 -10.62 -6.60 -6.42
CA ILE A 32 -10.35 -7.23 -7.72
C ILE A 32 -11.49 -6.93 -8.69
N ALA A 33 -12.74 -7.11 -8.25
CA ALA A 33 -13.92 -6.83 -9.05
C ALA A 33 -14.02 -5.34 -9.46
N GLU A 34 -13.73 -4.42 -8.53
CA GLU A 34 -13.66 -2.99 -8.80
C GLU A 34 -12.58 -2.65 -9.85
N SER A 35 -11.37 -3.19 -9.67
CA SER A 35 -10.23 -2.96 -10.56
C SER A 35 -10.48 -3.46 -11.98
N ALA A 36 -11.23 -4.56 -12.14
CA ALA A 36 -11.67 -5.09 -13.44
C ALA A 36 -12.58 -4.09 -14.16
N SER A 37 -13.56 -3.54 -13.44
CA SER A 37 -14.49 -2.52 -13.93
C SER A 37 -13.76 -1.25 -14.40
N MET A 38 -12.76 -0.79 -13.63
CA MET A 38 -11.94 0.38 -13.98
C MET A 38 -11.01 0.20 -15.19
N LYS A 39 -10.76 -1.04 -15.63
CA LYS A 39 -9.99 -1.35 -16.85
C LYS A 39 -10.87 -1.50 -18.10
N GLY A 40 -12.19 -1.33 -17.97
CA GLY A 40 -13.14 -1.49 -19.10
C GLY A 40 -13.23 -2.93 -19.60
N LEU A 41 -12.85 -3.90 -18.76
CA LEU A 41 -12.95 -5.33 -19.08
C LEU A 41 -14.41 -5.78 -18.89
N PRO A 42 -14.97 -6.62 -19.78
CA PRO A 42 -16.30 -7.19 -19.58
C PRO A 42 -16.32 -8.03 -18.29
N ALA A 43 -17.50 -8.22 -17.69
CA ALA A 43 -17.67 -9.02 -16.45
C ALA A 43 -17.18 -10.48 -16.57
N SER A 44 -16.91 -10.97 -17.80
CA SER A 44 -16.26 -12.25 -18.10
C SER A 44 -14.72 -12.18 -18.08
N GLY A 45 -14.14 -11.02 -17.81
CA GLY A 45 -12.71 -10.72 -17.74
C GLY A 45 -12.30 -10.13 -16.39
N VAL A 46 -12.97 -10.58 -15.31
CA VAL A 46 -12.42 -10.43 -13.96
C VAL A 46 -11.00 -10.99 -14.02
N PRO A 47 -9.95 -10.21 -13.67
CA PRO A 47 -8.62 -10.78 -13.50
C PRO A 47 -8.77 -11.98 -12.58
N GLU A 48 -8.34 -13.17 -13.03
CA GLU A 48 -8.32 -14.34 -12.15
C GLU A 48 -7.65 -13.93 -10.83
N GLU A 49 -8.21 -14.40 -9.71
CA GLU A 49 -7.60 -14.20 -8.40
C GLU A 49 -6.12 -14.58 -8.52
N PRO A 50 -5.17 -13.68 -8.18
CA PRO A 50 -3.77 -13.99 -8.34
C PRO A 50 -3.41 -15.29 -7.61
N GLU A 51 -2.86 -16.26 -8.33
CA GLU A 51 -2.45 -17.54 -7.74
C GLU A 51 -1.31 -17.36 -6.71
N GLU A 52 -0.54 -16.29 -6.85
CA GLU A 52 0.50 -15.86 -5.92
C GLU A 52 0.32 -14.38 -5.52
N PRO A 53 0.78 -13.98 -4.31
CA PRO A 53 0.71 -12.59 -3.86
C PRO A 53 1.46 -11.62 -4.79
N ILE A 54 0.79 -10.54 -5.23
CA ILE A 54 1.40 -9.49 -6.05
C ILE A 54 2.09 -8.47 -5.13
N LEU A 55 3.38 -8.70 -4.87
CA LEU A 55 4.18 -7.85 -4.00
C LEU A 55 4.95 -6.78 -4.78
N PHE A 56 4.95 -5.56 -4.28
CA PHE A 56 5.76 -4.46 -4.84
C PHE A 56 6.35 -3.58 -3.73
N PRO A 57 7.55 -3.01 -3.94
CA PRO A 57 8.17 -2.15 -2.96
C PRO A 57 7.62 -0.72 -3.02
N LYS A 58 7.46 -0.09 -1.86
CA LYS A 58 7.47 1.37 -1.72
C LYS A 58 8.73 1.79 -0.97
N LEU A 59 9.28 2.93 -1.38
CA LEU A 59 10.51 3.45 -0.77
C LEU A 59 10.23 4.00 0.63
N PRO A 60 11.12 3.78 1.61
CA PRO A 60 11.01 4.37 2.95
C PRO A 60 10.81 5.89 2.96
N SER A 61 11.36 6.59 1.97
CA SER A 61 11.24 8.04 1.81
C SER A 61 9.82 8.52 1.51
N ALA A 62 8.91 7.62 1.13
CA ALA A 62 7.52 7.96 0.82
C ALA A 62 6.61 7.97 2.06
N VAL A 63 7.07 7.48 3.22
CA VAL A 63 6.23 7.38 4.42
C VAL A 63 6.25 8.68 5.20
N ILE A 64 5.06 9.16 5.54
CA ILE A 64 4.81 10.29 6.43
C ILE A 64 3.95 9.83 7.61
N GLY A 65 3.87 10.65 8.66
CA GLY A 65 3.06 10.36 9.83
C GLY A 65 1.57 10.54 9.60
N PRO A 66 0.74 10.12 10.57
CA PRO A 66 -0.66 10.50 10.61
C PRO A 66 -0.81 12.01 10.58
N ASP A 67 -1.85 12.49 9.89
CA ASP A 67 -2.20 13.91 9.73
C ASP A 67 -1.17 14.78 8.98
N ASP A 68 -0.01 14.21 8.59
CA ASP A 68 0.93 14.89 7.70
C ASP A 68 0.31 15.10 6.32
N THR A 69 0.64 16.23 5.68
CA THR A 69 0.11 16.58 4.37
C THR A 69 0.72 15.73 3.26
N ILE A 70 -0.13 15.04 2.50
CA ILE A 70 0.28 14.40 1.24
C ILE A 70 0.49 15.49 0.18
N VAL A 71 1.73 15.70 -0.23
CA VAL A 71 2.07 16.65 -1.29
C VAL A 71 1.99 15.96 -2.64
N ILE A 72 1.02 16.37 -3.46
CA ILE A 72 0.91 15.92 -4.85
C ILE A 72 2.01 16.63 -5.67
N PRO A 73 2.94 15.89 -6.31
CA PRO A 73 4.09 16.51 -6.97
C PRO A 73 3.70 17.46 -8.10
N ALA A 74 4.25 18.68 -8.08
CA ALA A 74 3.91 19.71 -9.08
C ALA A 74 4.28 19.32 -10.51
N TYR A 75 5.35 18.53 -10.68
CA TYR A 75 5.80 18.04 -11.99
C TYR A 75 4.75 17.19 -12.71
N LEU A 76 3.75 16.65 -12.01
CA LEU A 76 2.64 15.92 -12.64
C LEU A 76 1.90 16.78 -13.68
N ARG A 77 1.93 18.11 -13.54
CA ARG A 77 1.35 19.05 -14.51
C ARG A 77 2.08 19.03 -15.85
N GLU A 78 3.34 18.61 -15.88
CA GLU A 78 4.16 18.55 -17.10
C GLU A 78 3.76 17.37 -18.01
N TYR A 79 3.16 16.32 -17.43
CA TYR A 79 2.74 15.12 -18.15
C TYR A 79 1.46 15.30 -18.97
N ASN A 80 0.74 16.43 -18.83
CA ASN A 80 -0.49 16.75 -19.57
C ASN A 80 -1.52 15.59 -19.60
N PHE A 81 -1.68 14.87 -18.48
CA PHE A 81 -2.68 13.80 -18.39
C PHE A 81 -4.09 14.36 -18.64
N LYS A 82 -4.87 13.67 -19.48
CA LYS A 82 -6.27 14.03 -19.74
C LYS A 82 -7.13 14.04 -18.46
N ASP A 83 -6.84 13.11 -17.55
CA ASP A 83 -7.50 12.96 -16.26
C ASP A 83 -6.45 12.57 -15.20
N PRO A 84 -5.77 13.54 -14.57
CA PRO A 84 -4.76 13.26 -13.55
C PRO A 84 -5.43 12.78 -12.26
N ARG A 85 -5.11 11.56 -11.83
CA ARG A 85 -5.76 10.91 -10.68
C ARG A 85 -4.76 10.40 -9.66
N CYS A 86 -4.92 10.88 -8.42
CA CYS A 86 -4.24 10.40 -7.23
C CYS A 86 -5.30 9.90 -6.25
N ASP A 87 -5.24 8.64 -5.87
CA ASP A 87 -6.20 8.02 -4.97
C ASP A 87 -5.59 7.69 -3.62
N TYR A 88 -6.45 7.60 -2.62
CA TYR A 88 -6.18 6.91 -1.37
C TYR A 88 -6.55 5.43 -1.48
N GLU A 89 -5.83 4.58 -0.75
CA GLU A 89 -6.12 3.15 -0.64
C GLU A 89 -6.02 2.77 0.83
N ALA A 90 -7.15 2.41 1.45
CA ALA A 90 -7.19 2.09 2.86
C ALA A 90 -6.75 0.65 3.10
N GLU A 91 -5.58 0.48 3.71
CA GLU A 91 -4.92 -0.82 3.86
C GLU A 91 -4.68 -1.18 5.32
N LEU A 92 -4.78 -2.48 5.64
CA LEU A 92 -4.23 -3.04 6.86
C LEU A 92 -2.75 -3.35 6.63
N ALA A 93 -1.88 -2.72 7.40
CA ALA A 93 -0.44 -3.00 7.40
C ALA A 93 0.00 -3.61 8.73
N PHE A 94 1.12 -4.33 8.70
CA PHE A 94 1.74 -4.90 9.88
C PHE A 94 3.24 -4.65 9.89
N ILE A 95 3.80 -4.59 11.10
CA ILE A 95 5.22 -4.34 11.34
C ILE A 95 5.89 -5.68 11.62
N ILE A 96 6.91 -6.02 10.84
CA ILE A 96 7.75 -7.19 11.11
C ILE A 96 8.60 -6.93 12.37
N ARG A 97 8.52 -7.82 13.35
CA ARG A 97 9.23 -7.73 14.63
C ARG A 97 10.70 -8.07 14.50
N ASP A 98 10.99 -9.20 13.84
CA ASP A 98 12.31 -9.81 13.83
C ASP A 98 12.79 -10.03 12.39
N ARG A 99 14.12 -10.04 12.19
CA ARG A 99 14.70 -10.50 10.92
C ARG A 99 14.39 -11.99 10.77
N CYS A 100 13.59 -12.34 9.77
CA CYS A 100 13.20 -13.71 9.49
C CYS A 100 13.46 -14.07 8.01
N ARG A 101 13.46 -15.37 7.71
CA ARG A 101 13.63 -15.91 6.34
C ARG A 101 13.00 -17.30 6.27
N LYS A 102 12.23 -17.58 5.22
CA LYS A 102 11.54 -18.87 5.01
C LYS A 102 10.69 -19.29 6.23
N VAL A 103 9.92 -18.34 6.76
CA VAL A 103 9.01 -18.57 7.88
C VAL A 103 7.86 -19.48 7.42
N PRO A 104 7.56 -20.59 8.11
CA PRO A 104 6.40 -21.40 7.81
C PRO A 104 5.12 -20.63 8.19
N GLU A 105 4.02 -20.89 7.48
CA GLU A 105 2.75 -20.18 7.69
C GLU A 105 2.28 -20.22 9.15
N SER A 106 2.44 -21.37 9.82
CA SER A 106 2.07 -21.57 11.21
C SER A 106 2.78 -20.65 12.21
N GLU A 107 3.95 -20.10 11.85
CA GLU A 107 4.76 -19.21 12.69
C GLU A 107 4.70 -17.74 12.21
N ALA A 108 3.96 -17.44 11.14
CA ALA A 108 3.96 -16.11 10.52
C ALA A 108 3.53 -15.01 11.50
N TYR A 109 2.47 -15.26 12.27
CA TYR A 109 1.94 -14.31 13.26
C TYR A 109 2.90 -14.04 14.41
N ASP A 110 3.76 -15.01 14.75
CA ASP A 110 4.74 -14.81 15.80
C ASP A 110 5.74 -13.73 15.42
N HIS A 111 5.97 -13.46 14.13
CA HIS A 111 6.90 -12.42 13.67
C HIS A 111 6.24 -11.05 13.44
N ILE A 112 4.96 -10.87 13.79
CA ILE A 112 4.27 -9.58 13.69
C ILE A 112 4.39 -8.85 15.03
N LEU A 113 4.98 -7.64 15.00
CA LEU A 113 5.07 -6.76 16.17
C LEU A 113 3.72 -6.09 16.48
N GLY A 114 2.98 -5.73 15.43
CA GLY A 114 1.71 -5.04 15.55
C GLY A 114 1.17 -4.63 14.20
N TYR A 115 -0.03 -4.05 14.22
CA TYR A 115 -0.78 -3.63 13.05
C TYR A 115 -1.00 -2.12 13.06
N LEU A 116 -1.14 -1.55 11.86
CA LEU A 116 -1.47 -0.14 11.66
C LEU A 116 -2.40 0.00 10.45
N CYS A 117 -3.11 1.13 10.39
CA CYS A 117 -3.74 1.58 9.16
C CYS A 117 -2.66 2.20 8.26
N LEU A 118 -2.73 1.91 6.97
CA LEU A 118 -1.88 2.52 5.95
C LEU A 118 -2.76 3.12 4.85
N ASN A 119 -2.37 4.29 4.36
CA ASN A 119 -2.92 4.83 3.12
C ASN A 119 -1.91 4.61 2.00
N ASP A 120 -2.16 3.65 1.12
CA ASP A 120 -1.31 3.40 -0.05
C ASP A 120 -1.64 4.39 -1.18
N VAL A 121 -1.15 5.62 -1.04
CA VAL A 121 -1.41 6.68 -2.02
C VAL A 121 -0.85 6.28 -3.38
N SER A 122 -1.73 6.31 -4.38
CA SER A 122 -1.49 5.75 -5.71
C SER A 122 -1.77 6.77 -6.82
N GLN A 123 -0.76 7.05 -7.64
CA GLN A 123 -0.91 7.85 -8.86
C GLN A 123 -1.35 6.91 -9.99
N ARG A 124 -2.62 7.01 -10.41
CA ARG A 124 -3.26 6.01 -11.27
C ARG A 124 -2.81 6.08 -12.73
N ASN A 125 -2.35 7.24 -13.19
CA ASN A 125 -1.85 7.40 -14.55
C ASN A 125 -0.51 6.66 -14.71
N PHE A 126 0.44 6.89 -13.82
CA PHE A 126 1.72 6.16 -13.77
C PHE A 126 1.50 4.67 -13.55
N GLN A 127 0.65 4.27 -12.61
CA GLN A 127 0.33 2.85 -12.39
C GLN A 127 -0.16 2.15 -13.67
N LYS A 128 -0.85 2.86 -14.58
CA LYS A 128 -1.36 2.31 -15.85
C LYS A 128 -0.38 2.44 -17.02
N LEU A 129 0.40 3.52 -17.06
CA LEU A 129 1.21 3.92 -18.22
C LEU A 129 2.68 3.56 -18.09
N ASP A 130 3.22 3.59 -16.87
CA ASP A 130 4.62 3.25 -16.60
C ASP A 130 4.75 1.73 -16.64
N LYS A 131 4.94 1.23 -17.85
CA LYS A 131 5.25 -0.16 -18.11
C LYS A 131 6.75 -0.37 -17.88
N SER A 132 7.09 -1.27 -16.98
CA SER A 132 8.42 -1.88 -16.87
C SER A 132 8.81 -2.56 -18.17
#